data_AF-A0A2Y8JBB5-F1
#
_entry.id   AF-A0A2Y8JBB5-F1
#
_cell.length_a   1.000
_cell.length_b   1.000
_cell.length_c   1.000
_cell.angle_alpha   90.00
_cell.angle_beta   90.00
_cell.angle_gamma   90.00
#
_symmetry.space_group_name_H-M   'P 1'
#
loop_
_entity.id
_entity.type
_entity.pdbx_description
1 polymer ?
#
loop_
_entity_poly.entity_id
_entity_poly.type
_entity_poly.pdbx_seq_one_letter_code
_entity_poly.pdbx_strand_id
1 'polypeptide(L)' 'MNTALSPMVSEFETIEQENSYNEWLRAKVAASLADPRPTIPHDEVERRMAERFAKIRKERSK' A
#
# COMPACT_ATOMS: atom_id res chain seq x y z
N MET A 1 -13.03 24.07 -0.51
CA MET A 1 -13.13 24.51 -1.92
C MET A 1 -12.28 23.53 -2.67
N ASN A 2 -12.91 22.61 -3.43
CA ASN A 2 -12.18 21.60 -4.17
C ASN A 2 -11.48 22.23 -5.36
N THR A 3 -10.26 22.71 -5.14
CA THR A 3 -9.39 23.14 -6.23
C THR A 3 -8.99 21.90 -7.01
N ALA A 4 -9.38 21.85 -8.27
CA ALA A 4 -8.99 20.79 -9.18
C ALA A 4 -7.47 20.84 -9.41
N LEU A 5 -6.81 19.69 -9.29
CA LEU A 5 -5.37 19.56 -9.55
C LEU A 5 -5.13 19.16 -11.01
N SER A 6 -4.01 19.62 -11.57
CA SER A 6 -3.61 19.22 -12.91
C SER A 6 -3.14 17.75 -12.90
N PRO A 7 -3.63 16.89 -13.81
CA PRO A 7 -3.18 15.49 -13.90
C PRO A 7 -1.69 15.33 -14.22
N MET A 8 -1.04 16.38 -14.74
CA MET A 8 0.40 16.36 -14.99
C MET A 8 1.24 16.62 -13.71
N VAL A 9 0.59 17.10 -12.64
CA VAL A 9 1.24 17.49 -11.38
C VAL A 9 0.86 16.56 -10.23
N SER A 10 -0.41 16.15 -10.16
CA SER A 10 -0.91 15.24 -9.12
C SER A 10 -1.78 14.17 -9.75
N GLU A 11 -1.68 12.94 -9.23
CA GLU A 11 -2.57 11.83 -9.57
C GLU A 11 -3.98 11.99 -8.98
N PHE A 12 -4.18 12.93 -8.06
CA PHE A 12 -5.47 13.22 -7.45
C PHE A 12 -6.21 14.31 -8.22
N GLU A 13 -7.53 14.20 -8.28
CA GLU A 13 -8.37 15.19 -8.97
C GLU A 13 -8.53 16.47 -8.15
N THR A 14 -8.50 16.35 -6.81
CA THR A 14 -8.72 17.48 -5.90
C THR A 14 -7.74 17.50 -4.74
N ILE A 15 -7.51 18.69 -4.20
CA ILE A 15 -6.68 18.90 -2.99
C ILE A 15 -7.21 18.09 -1.79
N GLU A 16 -8.54 17.95 -1.65
CA GLU A 16 -9.16 17.19 -0.56
C GLU A 16 -8.83 15.69 -0.65
N GLN A 17 -8.84 15.11 -1.87
CA GLN A 17 -8.46 13.71 -2.08
C GLN A 17 -6.97 13.50 -1.73
N GLU A 18 -6.10 14.39 -2.21
CA GLU A 18 -4.67 14.35 -1.93
C GLU A 18 -4.37 14.50 -0.43
N ASN A 19 -5.06 15.42 0.25
CA ASN A 19 -4.92 15.60 1.70
C ASN A 19 -5.39 14.36 2.47
N SER A 20 -6.53 13.79 2.09
CA SER A 20 -7.03 12.56 2.71
C SER A 20 -6.05 11.39 2.52
N TYR A 21 -5.48 11.24 1.33
CA TYR A 21 -4.44 10.25 1.07
C TYR A 21 -3.20 10.49 1.92
N ASN A 22 -2.75 11.74 2.02
CA ASN A 22 -1.58 12.10 2.81
C ASN A 22 -1.78 11.86 4.32
N GLU A 23 -2.96 12.14 4.86
CA GLU A 23 -3.30 11.82 6.25
C GLU A 23 -3.27 10.31 6.51
N TRP A 24 -3.91 9.53 5.62
CA TRP A 24 -3.88 8.08 5.69
C TRP A 24 -2.45 7.53 5.58
N LEU A 25 -1.65 8.04 4.64
CA LEU A 25 -0.29 7.57 4.39
C LEU A 25 0.59 7.85 5.61
N ARG A 26 0.51 9.06 6.19
CA ARG A 26 1.25 9.40 7.43
C ARG A 26 0.88 8.46 8.57
N ALA A 27 -0.41 8.20 8.78
CA ALA A 27 -0.87 7.27 9.82
C ALA A 27 -0.36 5.83 9.56
N LYS A 28 -0.43 5.36 8.31
CA LYS A 28 0.05 4.03 7.91
C LYS A 28 1.56 3.89 8.09
N VAL A 29 2.34 4.92 7.75
CA VAL A 29 3.81 4.93 7.95
C VAL A 29 4.14 4.95 9.44
N ALA A 30 3.47 5.79 10.24
CA ALA A 30 3.67 5.82 11.69
C ALA A 30 3.41 4.45 12.33
N ALA A 31 2.31 3.78 11.95
CA ALA A 31 2.02 2.43 12.41
C ALA A 31 3.06 1.39 11.95
N SER A 32 3.60 1.55 10.73
CA SER A 32 4.63 0.64 10.20
C SER A 32 5.97 0.82 10.92
N LEU A 33 6.35 2.04 11.28
CA LEU A 33 7.57 2.34 12.05
C LEU A 33 7.45 1.93 13.52
N ALA A 34 6.24 1.94 14.07
CA ALA A 34 5.96 1.50 15.44
C ALA A 34 5.93 -0.03 15.59
N ASP A 35 5.97 -0.80 14.49
CA ASP A 35 5.98 -2.25 14.54
C ASP A 35 7.30 -2.78 15.12
N PRO A 36 7.28 -3.50 16.26
CA PRO A 36 8.50 -3.97 16.90
C PRO A 36 9.13 -5.18 16.20
N ARG A 37 8.44 -5.77 15.22
CA ARG A 37 8.96 -6.95 14.51
C ARG A 37 10.17 -6.56 13.67
N PRO A 38 11.22 -7.40 13.63
CA PRO A 38 12.36 -7.14 12.77
C PRO A 38 11.94 -7.18 11.30
N THR A 39 12.71 -6.49 10.46
CA THR A 39 12.57 -6.60 9.01
C THR A 39 12.87 -8.03 8.56
N ILE A 40 12.25 -8.45 7.46
CA ILE A 40 12.53 -9.74 6.83
C ILE A 40 13.43 -9.54 5.61
N PRO A 41 14.34 -10.48 5.30
CA PRO A 41 15.10 -10.47 4.05
C PRO A 41 14.18 -10.49 2.83
N HIS A 42 14.67 -9.99 1.70
CA HIS A 42 13.91 -9.97 0.45
C HIS A 42 13.45 -11.38 0.03
N ASP A 43 14.35 -12.37 0.09
CA ASP A 43 14.06 -13.77 -0.27
C ASP A 43 12.91 -14.36 0.57
N GLU A 44 12.77 -13.94 1.84
CA GLU A 44 11.66 -14.37 2.69
C GLU A 44 10.32 -13.73 2.29
N VAL A 45 10.35 -12.50 1.73
CA VAL A 45 9.17 -11.88 1.11
C VAL A 45 8.75 -12.70 -0.12
N GLU A 46 9.70 -13.02 -1.01
CA GLU A 46 9.44 -13.80 -2.23
C GLU A 46 8.83 -15.17 -1.89
N ARG A 47 9.43 -15.89 -0.93
CA ARG A 47 8.94 -17.20 -0.48
C ARG A 47 7.49 -17.11 0.00
N ARG A 48 7.17 -16.15 0.88
CA ARG A 48 5.80 -15.96 1.39
C ARG A 48 4.81 -15.60 0.28
N MET A 49 5.24 -14.82 -0.71
CA MET A 49 4.39 -14.45 -1.85
C MET A 49 4.13 -15.65 -2.78
N ALA A 50 5.16 -16.47 -3.05
CA ALA A 50 5.01 -17.70 -3.82
C ALA A 50 3.99 -18.66 -3.17
N GLU A 51 4.06 -18.83 -1.85
CA GLU A 51 3.10 -19.64 -1.09
C GLU A 51 1.67 -19.11 -1.20
N ARG A 52 1.48 -17.79 -1.07
CA ARG A 52 0.16 -17.16 -1.23
C ARG A 52 -0.41 -17.36 -2.63
N PHE A 53 0.40 -17.18 -3.68
CA PHE A 53 -0.06 -17.40 -5.05
C PHE A 53 -0.38 -18.87 -5.33
N ALA A 54 0.41 -19.80 -4.82
CA ALA A 54 0.12 -21.23 -4.95
C ALA A 54 -1.21 -21.60 -4.28
N LYS A 55 -1.49 -21.05 -3.09
CA LYS A 55 -2.77 -21.23 -2.40
C LYS A 55 -3.94 -20.68 -3.22
N ILE A 56 -3.83 -19.44 -3.72
CA ILE A 56 -4.86 -18.81 -4.55
C ILE A 56 -5.14 -19.63 -5.81
N ARG A 57 -4.10 -20.13 -6.49
CA ARG A 57 -4.26 -20.98 -7.69
C ARG A 57 -4.99 -22.28 -7.38
N LYS A 58 -4.63 -22.94 -6.28
CA LYS A 58 -5.29 -24.18 -5.84
C LYS A 58 -6.75 -23.96 -5.46
N GLU A 59 -7.08 -22.81 -4.86
CA GLU A 59 -8.47 -22.45 -4.53
C GLU A 59 -9.30 -22.17 -5.78
N ARG A 60 -8.71 -21.52 -6.80
CA ARG A 60 -9.38 -21.23 -8.07
C ARG A 60 -9.54 -22.44 -8.99
N SER A 61 -8.71 -23.48 -8.82
CA SER A 61 -8.75 -24.71 -9.62
C SER A 61 -9.62 -25.80 -9.00
N LYS A 62 -10.32 -25.51 -7.90
CA LYS A 62 -11.35 -26.37 -7.30
C LYS A 62 -12.71 -25.92 -7.80
#